data_AF-A0A7H0Y2Q1-F1
#
_entry.id   AF-A0A7H0Y2Q1-F1
#
_cell.length_a   1.000
_cell.length_b   1.000
_cell.length_c   1.000
_cell.angle_alpha   90.00
_cell.angle_beta   90.00
_cell.angle_gamma   90.00
#
_symmetry.space_group_name_H-M   'P 1'
#
loop_
_entity.id
_entity.type
_entity.pdbx_description
1 polymer ?
#
loop_
_entity_poly.entity_id
_entity_poly.type
_entity_poly.pdbx_seq_one_letter_code
_entity_poly.pdbx_strand_id
1 'polypeptide(L)'
;MSKYELSLSKDYVPSWTVVDAVRELFQNALDQQTTSDDNKMFFEYDNETQKLCIGNKSSVLNVKTLLLGSSTKRDDPNTIGQFGEGYKIATLVLTRLNKTVTFYNYGASEVWKPRFVNSRRYGEEILTFFVDKKYPWDKAPDNNLTIVIENITNQEYQDIVESNLHLQDVGKIIGSSFGRILEEERYKGKVFVNGLFVCNYSEYTQGYDFKPEYIKIDRDRKLADSFELKWLSSRMLSGVNSNKTVDMIKNGSPDVQFITSAFSTNVNNKLREIVDNVYDDFISEHGENAIPVSNQEEYTEVSKSVKYRPVYVSGSYAIAIKTSHKYKEPILESEKKKSINKRLITWLDSHKQSLSKKAIKQLEEIIDDVVE
;
A
#
# COMPACT_ATOMS: atom_id res chain seq x y z
N MET A 1 28.92 11.52 34.69
CA MET A 1 27.63 11.15 34.06
C MET A 1 26.75 12.39 34.00
N SER A 2 26.41 12.83 32.79
CA SER A 2 25.53 13.97 32.53
C SER A 2 24.08 13.50 32.45
N LYS A 3 23.14 14.33 32.91
CA LYS A 3 21.69 14.03 32.93
C LYS A 3 20.96 14.91 31.91
N TYR A 4 20.14 14.30 31.06
CA TYR A 4 19.31 14.99 30.07
C TYR A 4 17.86 14.55 30.23
N GLU A 5 17.04 15.46 30.76
CA GLU A 5 15.61 15.24 30.95
C GLU A 5 14.87 15.52 29.64
N LEU A 6 14.04 14.58 29.18
CA LEU A 6 13.09 14.82 28.10
C LEU A 6 11.75 15.15 28.72
N SER A 7 11.08 16.19 28.23
CA SER A 7 9.70 16.53 28.61
C SER A 7 8.69 15.57 27.95
N LEU A 8 8.89 14.27 28.18
CA LEU A 8 8.07 13.17 27.69
C LEU A 8 7.62 12.34 28.89
N SER A 9 6.31 12.30 29.15
CA SER A 9 5.72 11.48 30.20
C SER A 9 5.74 10.00 29.81
N LYS A 10 5.86 9.12 30.81
CA LYS A 10 5.84 7.66 30.63
C LYS A 10 4.69 7.14 29.77
N ASP A 11 3.51 7.75 29.87
CA ASP A 11 2.29 7.28 29.20
C ASP A 11 2.09 7.83 27.78
N TYR A 12 3.06 8.59 27.24
CA TYR A 12 3.00 9.05 25.85
C TYR A 12 2.96 7.86 24.87
N VAL A 13 2.17 7.98 23.78
CA VAL A 13 1.89 6.89 22.80
C VAL A 13 1.56 5.54 23.46
N PRO A 14 0.45 5.45 24.22
CA PRO A 14 0.15 4.26 25.03
C PRO A 14 -0.17 3.00 24.19
N SER A 15 -0.56 3.18 22.93
CA SER A 15 -0.88 2.07 22.02
C SER A 15 0.35 1.38 21.42
N TRP A 16 1.54 1.98 21.54
CA TRP A 16 2.76 1.41 20.96
C TRP A 16 3.27 0.21 21.74
N THR A 17 3.61 -0.83 21.01
CA THR A 17 4.16 -2.09 21.51
C THR A 17 5.69 -2.13 21.36
N VAL A 18 6.31 -3.23 21.81
CA VAL A 18 7.73 -3.50 21.56
C VAL A 18 8.03 -3.53 20.06
N VAL A 19 7.14 -4.13 19.27
CA VAL A 19 7.28 -4.23 17.81
C VAL A 19 7.34 -2.84 17.17
N ASP A 20 6.45 -1.93 17.57
CA ASP A 20 6.41 -0.56 17.02
C ASP A 20 7.69 0.22 17.39
N ALA A 21 8.15 0.10 18.63
CA ALA A 21 9.36 0.77 19.08
C ALA A 21 10.62 0.24 18.37
N VAL A 22 10.75 -1.08 18.24
CA VAL A 22 11.88 -1.71 17.53
C VAL A 22 11.82 -1.38 16.03
N ARG A 23 10.63 -1.35 15.43
CA ARG A 23 10.44 -0.93 14.03
C ARG A 23 11.00 0.46 13.77
N GLU A 24 10.74 1.42 14.65
CA GLU A 24 11.30 2.78 14.52
C GLU A 24 12.83 2.81 14.64
N LEU A 25 13.43 2.00 15.52
CA LEU A 25 14.88 1.90 15.62
C LEU A 25 15.49 1.23 14.37
N PHE A 26 14.84 0.19 13.86
CA PHE A 26 15.22 -0.48 12.62
C PHE A 26 15.18 0.49 11.43
N GLN A 27 14.10 1.26 11.29
CA GLN A 27 13.97 2.27 10.23
C GLN A 27 15.06 3.33 10.32
N ASN A 28 15.39 3.80 11.52
CA ASN A 28 16.48 4.75 11.69
C ASN A 28 17.81 4.16 11.20
N ALA A 29 18.08 2.89 11.47
CA ALA A 29 19.29 2.22 11.00
C ALA A 29 19.29 2.00 9.47
N LEU A 30 18.14 1.60 8.90
CA LEU A 30 18.00 1.38 7.46
C LEU A 30 18.12 2.69 6.66
N ASP A 31 17.48 3.76 7.11
CA ASP A 31 17.61 5.10 6.52
C ASP A 31 19.09 5.50 6.45
N GLN A 32 19.83 5.30 7.55
CA GLN A 32 21.24 5.67 7.66
C GLN A 32 22.15 4.89 6.71
N GLN A 33 21.84 3.62 6.44
CA GLN A 33 22.53 2.83 5.41
C GLN A 33 22.14 3.30 3.99
N THR A 34 20.87 3.68 3.79
CA THR A 34 20.37 4.11 2.48
C THR A 34 21.01 5.43 2.03
N THR A 35 21.25 6.36 2.96
CA THR A 35 21.93 7.62 2.68
C THR A 35 23.45 7.46 2.50
N SER A 36 24.06 6.41 3.07
CA SER A 36 25.50 6.18 3.01
C SER A 36 25.81 4.69 2.97
N ASP A 37 26.25 4.21 1.81
CA ASP A 37 26.51 2.78 1.57
C ASP A 37 27.56 2.18 2.52
N ASP A 38 28.52 2.98 2.97
CA ASP A 38 29.56 2.57 3.93
C ASP A 38 29.04 2.49 5.38
N ASN A 39 27.87 3.06 5.65
CA ASN A 39 27.24 3.09 6.96
C ASN A 39 26.31 1.88 7.17
N LYS A 40 26.85 0.68 6.92
CA LYS A 40 26.11 -0.59 6.97
C LYS A 40 25.37 -0.75 8.29
N MET A 41 24.10 -1.12 8.21
CA MET A 41 23.28 -1.46 9.37
C MET A 41 23.53 -2.91 9.80
N PHE A 42 23.29 -3.20 11.08
CA PHE A 42 23.20 -4.57 11.58
C PHE A 42 21.98 -4.72 12.50
N PHE A 43 21.47 -5.94 12.58
CA PHE A 43 20.32 -6.30 13.39
C PHE A 43 20.47 -7.76 13.86
N GLU A 44 20.80 -7.96 15.12
CA GLU A 44 21.19 -9.26 15.67
C GLU A 44 20.44 -9.54 16.97
N TYR A 45 19.93 -10.76 17.13
CA TYR A 45 19.26 -11.19 18.35
C TYR A 45 19.92 -12.43 18.92
N ASP A 46 20.17 -12.40 20.22
CA ASP A 46 20.64 -13.52 21.01
C ASP A 46 19.51 -13.99 21.93
N ASN A 47 19.01 -15.20 21.66
CA ASN A 47 17.93 -15.83 22.42
C ASN A 47 18.35 -16.28 23.83
N GLU A 48 19.63 -16.65 24.03
CA GLU A 48 20.13 -17.08 25.33
C GLU A 48 20.22 -15.90 26.30
N THR A 49 20.71 -14.77 25.80
CA THR A 49 20.85 -13.55 26.61
C THR A 49 19.66 -12.59 26.51
N GLN A 50 18.69 -12.87 25.64
CA GLN A 50 17.52 -12.03 25.35
C GLN A 50 17.89 -10.59 24.96
N LYS A 51 18.93 -10.45 24.15
CA LYS A 51 19.47 -9.15 23.72
C LYS A 51 19.27 -8.96 22.23
N LEU A 52 18.63 -7.85 21.88
CA LEU A 52 18.51 -7.35 20.52
C LEU A 52 19.47 -6.19 20.32
N CYS A 53 20.33 -6.28 19.32
CA CYS A 53 21.33 -5.30 18.96
C CYS A 53 21.00 -4.70 17.59
N ILE A 54 20.88 -3.37 17.53
CA ILE A 54 20.59 -2.63 16.30
C ILE A 54 21.55 -1.47 16.18
N GLY A 55 22.13 -1.23 15.02
CA GLY A 55 23.01 -0.10 14.86
C GLY A 55 23.57 0.06 13.45
N ASN A 56 24.57 0.91 13.35
CA ASN A 56 25.26 1.20 12.10
C ASN A 56 26.77 1.34 12.29
N LYS A 57 27.50 1.09 11.21
CA LYS A 57 28.96 1.17 11.17
C LYS A 57 29.53 2.53 11.55
N SER A 58 28.94 3.62 11.04
CA SER A 58 29.53 4.97 11.10
C SER A 58 28.65 6.01 11.78
N SER A 59 27.38 5.72 12.07
CA SER A 59 26.48 6.66 12.76
C SER A 59 27.00 7.03 14.15
N VAL A 60 26.77 8.29 14.55
CA VAL A 60 27.12 8.83 15.86
C VAL A 60 25.97 9.71 16.36
N LEU A 61 25.53 9.50 17.60
CA LEU A 61 24.49 10.34 18.20
C LEU A 61 25.13 11.56 18.87
N ASN A 62 24.63 12.75 18.56
CA ASN A 62 24.98 13.95 19.32
C ASN A 62 23.92 14.20 20.39
N VAL A 63 24.31 14.62 21.59
CA VAL A 63 23.39 15.02 22.67
C VAL A 63 22.33 16.02 22.20
N LYS A 64 22.64 16.90 21.24
CA LYS A 64 21.66 17.82 20.62
C LYS A 64 20.44 17.11 20.02
N THR A 65 20.59 15.86 19.58
CA THR A 65 19.48 15.05 19.04
C THR A 65 18.46 14.66 20.12
N LEU A 66 18.79 14.80 21.41
CA LEU A 66 17.84 14.64 22.51
C LEU A 66 16.81 15.77 22.54
N LEU A 67 17.13 16.94 21.98
CA LEU A 67 16.17 18.04 21.84
C LEU A 67 15.05 17.64 20.88
N LEU A 68 13.79 17.81 21.29
CA LEU A 68 12.62 17.62 20.41
C LEU A 68 12.63 18.69 19.30
N GLY A 69 12.17 18.31 18.11
CA GLY A 69 12.24 19.16 16.92
C GLY A 69 13.64 19.38 16.33
N SER A 70 14.74 18.95 16.97
CA SER A 70 16.07 18.97 16.35
C SER A 70 16.23 17.75 15.45
N SER A 71 15.90 17.90 14.16
CA SER A 71 16.05 16.87 13.12
C SER A 71 16.99 17.36 12.04
N THR A 72 17.95 16.51 11.66
CA THR A 72 18.82 16.72 10.50
C THR A 72 18.18 16.24 9.18
N LYS A 73 16.97 15.67 9.24
CA LYS A 73 16.31 14.95 8.13
C LYS A 73 15.11 15.69 7.51
N ARG A 74 14.87 16.97 7.84
CA ARG A 74 13.64 17.68 7.45
C ARG A 74 13.43 17.82 5.93
N ASP A 75 14.50 17.78 5.15
CA ASP A 75 14.46 18.04 3.71
C ASP A 75 14.97 16.86 2.84
N ASP A 76 15.22 15.67 3.42
CA ASP A 76 15.70 14.51 2.65
C ASP A 76 14.53 13.58 2.24
N PRO A 77 14.16 13.53 0.94
CA PRO A 77 13.06 12.71 0.45
C PRO A 77 13.33 11.20 0.59
N ASN A 78 14.58 10.78 0.85
CA ASN A 78 14.96 9.38 0.98
C ASN A 78 14.84 8.86 2.42
N THR A 79 14.52 9.72 3.40
CA THR A 79 14.37 9.30 4.79
C THR A 79 12.89 9.22 5.18
N ILE A 80 12.48 8.08 5.75
CA ILE A 80 11.09 7.90 6.19
C ILE A 80 10.83 8.68 7.49
N GLY A 81 11.87 8.86 8.33
CA GLY A 81 11.78 9.56 9.62
C GLY A 81 11.89 11.08 9.50
N GLN A 82 10.77 11.81 9.53
CA GLN A 82 10.73 13.26 9.32
C GLN A 82 11.11 14.11 10.56
N PHE A 83 10.74 13.67 11.77
CA PHE A 83 10.75 14.55 12.96
C PHE A 83 12.00 14.45 13.84
N GLY A 84 12.91 13.50 13.59
CA GLY A 84 14.08 13.28 14.47
C GLY A 84 13.70 12.87 15.90
N GLU A 85 12.49 12.34 16.08
CA GLU A 85 11.89 12.00 17.37
C GLU A 85 11.69 10.50 17.58
N GLY A 86 11.70 9.70 16.51
CA GLY A 86 11.36 8.28 16.53
C GLY A 86 12.14 7.48 17.56
N TYR A 87 13.47 7.61 17.63
CA TYR A 87 14.27 6.84 18.59
C TYR A 87 13.99 7.22 20.05
N LYS A 88 13.62 8.48 20.33
CA LYS A 88 13.28 8.95 21.69
C LYS A 88 11.94 8.33 22.13
N ILE A 89 10.96 8.34 21.23
CA ILE A 89 9.65 7.72 21.46
C ILE A 89 9.79 6.20 21.59
N ALA A 90 10.57 5.56 20.72
CA ALA A 90 10.87 4.13 20.83
C ALA A 90 11.51 3.78 22.18
N THR A 91 12.50 4.58 22.61
CA THR A 91 13.15 4.40 23.91
C THR A 91 12.17 4.53 25.07
N LEU A 92 11.25 5.51 25.00
CA LEU A 92 10.20 5.70 25.99
C LEU A 92 9.32 4.46 26.13
N VAL A 93 8.84 3.93 25.00
CA VAL A 93 7.99 2.74 24.94
C VAL A 93 8.73 1.52 25.49
N LEU A 94 9.95 1.27 25.02
CA LEU A 94 10.78 0.16 25.49
C LEU A 94 11.03 0.22 27.00
N THR A 95 11.39 1.41 27.52
CA THR A 95 11.61 1.62 28.95
C THR A 95 10.32 1.39 29.74
N ARG A 96 9.16 1.84 29.24
CA ARG A 96 7.84 1.63 29.86
C ARG A 96 7.49 0.15 29.93
N LEU A 97 7.84 -0.62 28.89
CA LEU A 97 7.60 -2.06 28.78
C LEU A 97 8.71 -2.89 29.46
N ASN A 98 9.47 -2.29 30.38
CA ASN A 98 10.53 -2.92 31.16
C ASN A 98 11.67 -3.55 30.32
N LYS A 99 11.90 -3.03 29.11
CA LYS A 99 13.07 -3.36 28.30
C LYS A 99 14.23 -2.46 28.69
N THR A 100 15.39 -3.04 28.98
CA THR A 100 16.58 -2.26 29.29
C THR A 100 17.24 -1.81 28.00
N VAL A 101 17.26 -0.50 27.75
CA VAL A 101 17.88 0.07 26.55
C VAL A 101 19.23 0.67 26.92
N THR A 102 20.28 0.36 26.18
CA THR A 102 21.60 0.98 26.30
C THR A 102 22.11 1.40 24.93
N PHE A 103 22.50 2.66 24.79
CA PHE A 103 23.16 3.15 23.59
C PHE A 103 24.66 3.15 23.82
N TYR A 104 25.38 2.34 23.05
CA TYR A 104 26.83 2.39 22.94
C TYR A 104 27.19 3.26 21.73
N ASN A 105 27.51 4.52 22.00
CA ASN A 105 27.85 5.53 21.01
C ASN A 105 29.38 5.64 20.91
N TYR A 106 30.00 4.57 20.42
CA TYR A 106 31.45 4.39 20.35
C TYR A 106 32.15 5.55 19.62
N GLY A 107 31.56 6.05 18.53
CA GLY A 107 32.13 7.18 17.78
C GLY A 107 32.22 8.49 18.56
N ALA A 108 31.46 8.64 19.65
CA ALA A 108 31.57 9.76 20.59
C ALA A 108 32.24 9.39 21.92
N SER A 109 32.63 8.12 22.11
CA SER A 109 33.09 7.57 23.39
C SER A 109 32.07 7.78 24.52
N GLU A 110 30.79 7.54 24.21
CA GLU A 110 29.68 7.77 25.14
C GLU A 110 28.80 6.52 25.32
N VAL A 111 28.27 6.35 26.53
CA VAL A 111 27.23 5.36 26.83
C VAL A 111 26.00 6.06 27.34
N TRP A 112 24.85 5.87 26.69
CA TRP A 112 23.61 6.49 27.13
C TRP A 112 22.67 5.44 27.72
N LYS A 113 22.24 5.68 28.96
CA LYS A 113 21.31 4.81 29.69
C LYS A 113 20.03 5.59 30.02
N PRO A 114 18.94 5.40 29.28
CA PRO A 114 17.63 5.95 29.62
C PRO A 114 17.00 5.27 30.84
N ARG A 115 16.25 6.05 31.62
CA ARG A 115 15.31 5.54 32.65
C ARG A 115 14.28 6.61 33.01
N PHE A 116 13.19 6.20 33.63
CA PHE A 116 12.23 7.15 34.21
C PHE A 116 12.78 7.78 35.49
N VAL A 117 12.50 9.08 35.65
CA VAL A 117 12.83 9.86 36.85
C VAL A 117 11.59 10.67 37.21
N ASN A 118 11.23 10.66 38.50
CA ASN A 118 10.22 11.57 39.04
C ASN A 118 10.68 13.02 38.90
N SER A 119 10.04 13.78 38.02
CA SER A 119 10.29 15.20 37.86
C SER A 119 9.56 15.99 38.93
N ARG A 120 10.30 16.67 39.81
CA ARG A 120 9.69 17.61 40.78
C ARG A 120 9.02 18.80 40.09
N ARG A 121 9.49 19.18 38.90
CA ARG A 121 8.96 20.32 38.14
C ARG A 121 7.57 20.01 37.57
N TYR A 122 7.39 18.80 37.04
CA TYR A 122 6.14 18.40 36.38
C TYR A 122 5.24 17.56 37.27
N GLY A 123 5.75 17.02 38.38
CA GLY A 123 5.01 16.10 39.25
C GLY A 123 4.83 14.70 38.65
N GLU A 124 5.59 14.35 37.61
CA GLU A 124 5.38 13.16 36.76
C GLU A 124 6.68 12.40 36.50
N GLU A 125 6.56 11.11 36.16
CA GLU A 125 7.69 10.32 35.65
C GLU A 125 8.01 10.72 34.21
N ILE A 126 9.25 11.19 33.99
CA ILE A 126 9.73 11.60 32.67
C ILE A 126 10.90 10.75 32.20
N LEU A 127 10.98 10.51 30.89
CA LEU A 127 12.13 9.83 30.30
C LEU A 127 13.39 10.70 30.45
N THR A 128 14.44 10.13 31.00
CA THR A 128 15.72 10.83 31.22
C THR A 128 16.88 9.99 30.71
N PHE A 129 17.76 10.58 29.90
CA PHE A 129 18.99 9.97 29.43
C PHE A 129 20.16 10.32 30.37
N PHE A 130 20.91 9.29 30.77
CA PHE A 130 22.15 9.44 31.51
C PHE A 130 23.33 9.12 30.58
N VAL A 131 24.15 10.12 30.29
CA VAL A 131 25.30 10.00 29.39
C VAL A 131 26.57 9.86 30.20
N ASP A 132 27.24 8.72 30.08
CA ASP A 132 28.58 8.52 30.61
C ASP A 132 29.64 8.72 29.54
N LYS A 133 30.71 9.41 29.90
CA LYS A 133 31.91 9.67 29.08
C LYS A 133 33.13 8.93 29.59
N LYS A 134 33.02 8.24 30.72
CA LYS A 134 34.10 7.50 31.36
C LYS A 134 33.91 6.01 31.08
N TYR A 135 34.40 5.53 29.94
CA TYR A 135 34.39 4.08 29.65
C TYR A 135 35.69 3.54 29.03
N PRO A 136 35.98 2.23 29.23
CA PRO A 136 37.29 1.61 29.11
C PRO A 136 37.34 0.65 27.90
N TRP A 137 37.09 1.15 26.69
CA TRP A 137 37.33 0.34 25.50
C TRP A 137 38.79 0.53 25.07
N ASP A 138 39.59 -0.53 25.16
CA ASP A 138 40.91 -0.55 24.52
C ASP A 138 40.77 -0.55 22.98
N LYS A 139 39.66 -1.10 22.47
CA LYS A 139 39.27 -1.10 21.06
C LYS A 139 37.76 -1.05 20.92
N ALA A 140 37.23 -0.09 20.16
CA ALA A 140 35.83 -0.06 19.80
C ALA A 140 35.49 -1.23 18.84
N PRO A 141 34.29 -1.81 18.91
CA PRO A 141 33.78 -2.70 17.86
C PRO A 141 33.83 -2.01 16.49
N ASP A 142 33.71 -2.76 15.39
CA ASP A 142 33.68 -2.21 14.02
C ASP A 142 32.39 -1.41 13.71
N ASN A 143 31.67 -0.95 14.74
CA ASN A 143 30.45 -0.16 14.66
C ASN A 143 30.53 1.05 15.59
N ASN A 144 30.21 2.25 15.08
CA ASN A 144 30.23 3.50 15.84
C ASN A 144 29.00 3.70 16.74
N LEU A 145 27.87 3.06 16.42
CA LEU A 145 26.65 3.12 17.22
C LEU A 145 26.00 1.73 17.31
N THR A 146 25.77 1.29 18.54
CA THR A 146 24.99 0.09 18.86
C THR A 146 23.94 0.41 19.91
N ILE A 147 22.68 0.16 19.59
CA ILE A 147 21.57 0.21 20.54
C ILE A 147 21.28 -1.22 20.96
N VAL A 148 21.47 -1.52 22.24
CA VAL A 148 21.17 -2.82 22.84
C VAL A 148 19.87 -2.72 23.61
N ILE A 149 18.97 -3.65 23.35
CA ILE A 149 17.67 -3.78 24.02
C ILE A 149 17.65 -5.16 24.67
N GLU A 150 17.71 -5.19 25.99
CA GLU A 150 17.68 -6.41 26.78
C GLU A 150 16.24 -6.73 27.22
N ASN A 151 16.03 -7.99 27.61
CA ASN A 151 14.73 -8.55 27.98
C ASN A 151 13.76 -8.66 26.80
N ILE A 152 14.25 -8.83 25.57
CA ILE A 152 13.41 -9.17 24.41
C ILE A 152 13.18 -10.68 24.43
N THR A 153 11.94 -11.09 24.68
CA THR A 153 11.55 -12.49 24.67
C THR A 153 11.60 -13.05 23.24
N ASN A 154 11.75 -14.37 23.11
CA ASN A 154 11.74 -15.01 21.80
C ASN A 154 10.45 -14.70 21.02
N GLN A 155 9.29 -14.70 21.70
CA GLN A 155 8.01 -14.38 21.04
C GLN A 155 7.99 -12.95 20.51
N GLU A 156 8.43 -11.96 21.31
CA GLU A 156 8.51 -10.57 20.83
C GLU A 156 9.47 -10.44 19.65
N TYR A 157 10.58 -11.19 19.65
CA TYR A 157 11.50 -11.23 18.51
C TYR A 157 10.83 -11.84 17.27
N GLN A 158 10.08 -12.93 17.40
CA GLN A 158 9.31 -13.47 16.27
C GLN A 158 8.29 -12.46 15.73
N ASP A 159 7.56 -11.76 16.61
CA ASP A 159 6.61 -10.72 16.20
C ASP A 159 7.31 -9.57 15.46
N ILE A 160 8.52 -9.18 15.90
CA ILE A 160 9.36 -8.20 15.21
C ILE A 160 9.74 -8.69 13.81
N VAL A 161 10.23 -9.93 13.70
CA VAL A 161 10.62 -10.55 12.42
C VAL A 161 9.42 -10.63 11.49
N GLU A 162 8.28 -11.15 11.94
CA GLU A 162 7.05 -11.25 11.16
C GLU A 162 6.56 -9.90 10.62
N SER A 163 6.75 -8.83 11.40
CA SER A 163 6.36 -7.47 11.03
C SER A 163 7.32 -6.75 10.08
N ASN A 164 8.45 -7.37 9.72
CA ASN A 164 9.52 -6.76 8.96
C ASN A 164 10.08 -7.71 7.89
N LEU A 165 9.77 -7.44 6.63
CA LEU A 165 10.19 -8.22 5.47
C LEU A 165 11.71 -8.22 5.27
N HIS A 166 12.45 -7.28 5.85
CA HIS A 166 13.92 -7.24 5.76
C HIS A 166 14.61 -8.28 6.67
N LEU A 167 13.86 -8.87 7.61
CA LEU A 167 14.37 -9.84 8.59
C LEU A 167 14.02 -11.28 8.25
N GLN A 168 13.39 -11.52 7.10
CA GLN A 168 12.87 -12.83 6.72
C GLN A 168 13.07 -13.06 5.22
N ASP A 169 13.20 -14.33 4.83
CA ASP A 169 13.02 -14.70 3.44
C ASP A 169 11.55 -14.56 3.08
N VAL A 170 11.25 -13.74 2.06
CA VAL A 170 9.89 -13.46 1.59
C VAL A 170 9.44 -14.39 0.46
N GLY A 171 10.33 -15.27 0.01
CA GLY A 171 10.06 -16.23 -1.06
C GLY A 171 9.76 -15.55 -2.39
N LYS A 172 8.71 -16.02 -3.07
CA LYS A 172 8.39 -15.57 -4.43
C LYS A 172 7.73 -14.19 -4.40
N ILE A 173 8.37 -13.25 -5.09
CA ILE A 173 7.90 -11.87 -5.24
C ILE A 173 7.71 -11.51 -6.71
N ILE A 174 6.73 -10.62 -6.97
CA ILE A 174 6.60 -9.98 -8.27
C ILE A 174 6.83 -8.48 -8.14
N GLY A 175 7.86 -7.97 -8.83
CA GLY A 175 8.18 -6.56 -8.84
C GLY A 175 7.22 -5.73 -9.68
N SER A 176 6.86 -4.55 -9.17
CA SER A 176 6.03 -3.55 -9.83
C SER A 176 6.65 -2.16 -9.68
N SER A 177 6.22 -1.19 -10.51
CA SER A 177 6.65 0.20 -10.36
C SER A 177 6.28 0.80 -9.01
N PHE A 178 5.19 0.31 -8.39
CA PHE A 178 4.67 0.81 -7.11
C PHE A 178 5.16 0.03 -5.89
N GLY A 179 5.89 -1.08 -6.06
CA GLY A 179 6.27 -1.95 -4.96
C GLY A 179 6.47 -3.41 -5.34
N ARG A 180 6.23 -4.31 -4.39
CA ARG A 180 6.36 -5.77 -4.56
C ARG A 180 5.04 -6.46 -4.19
N ILE A 181 4.64 -7.43 -4.99
CA ILE A 181 3.53 -8.35 -4.69
C ILE A 181 4.14 -9.59 -4.04
N LEU A 182 3.62 -9.99 -2.89
CA LEU A 182 4.08 -11.14 -2.11
C LEU A 182 3.13 -12.32 -2.40
N GLU A 183 3.65 -13.40 -2.97
CA GLU A 183 2.81 -14.49 -3.49
C GLU A 183 2.50 -15.59 -2.48
N GLU A 184 3.28 -15.70 -1.39
CA GLU A 184 3.07 -16.74 -0.39
C GLU A 184 1.80 -16.49 0.45
N GLU A 185 1.09 -17.57 0.79
CA GLU A 185 -0.22 -17.50 1.47
C GLU A 185 -0.15 -16.78 2.82
N ARG A 186 0.98 -16.85 3.54
CA ARG A 186 1.18 -16.15 4.84
C ARG A 186 1.13 -14.62 4.74
N TYR A 187 1.25 -14.06 3.54
CA TYR A 187 1.15 -12.63 3.30
C TYR A 187 -0.22 -12.18 2.79
N LYS A 188 -1.15 -13.10 2.53
CA LYS A 188 -2.51 -12.77 2.11
C LYS A 188 -3.15 -11.79 3.08
N GLY A 189 -3.67 -10.69 2.55
CA GLY A 189 -4.29 -9.66 3.37
C GLY A 189 -3.30 -8.73 4.08
N LYS A 190 -1.99 -8.94 4.00
CA LYS A 190 -1.01 -8.10 4.69
C LYS A 190 -0.54 -6.95 3.82
N VAL A 191 -0.53 -5.75 4.41
CA VAL A 191 -0.02 -4.54 3.78
C VAL A 191 1.26 -4.12 4.46
N PHE A 192 2.29 -3.95 3.65
CA PHE A 192 3.60 -3.46 4.02
C PHE A 192 3.91 -2.17 3.26
N VAL A 193 4.76 -1.33 3.86
CA VAL A 193 5.33 -0.15 3.20
C VAL A 193 6.83 -0.16 3.45
N ASN A 194 7.60 -0.18 2.36
CA ASN A 194 9.06 -0.36 2.38
C ASN A 194 9.52 -1.54 3.27
N GLY A 195 8.83 -2.67 3.17
CA GLY A 195 9.13 -3.89 3.91
C GLY A 195 8.60 -3.93 5.34
N LEU A 196 7.85 -2.93 5.80
CA LEU A 196 7.38 -2.86 7.20
C LEU A 196 5.88 -3.00 7.27
N PHE A 197 5.40 -3.86 8.16
CA PHE A 197 3.98 -4.15 8.31
C PHE A 197 3.22 -2.91 8.79
N VAL A 198 2.08 -2.65 8.16
CA VAL A 198 1.24 -1.48 8.42
C VAL A 198 -0.13 -1.93 8.92
N CYS A 199 -0.84 -2.75 8.15
CA CYS A 199 -2.14 -3.27 8.55
C CYS A 199 -2.51 -4.58 7.84
N ASN A 200 -3.57 -5.21 8.35
CA ASN A 200 -4.28 -6.25 7.62
C ASN A 200 -5.45 -5.62 6.85
N TYR A 201 -5.62 -6.04 5.61
CA TYR A 201 -6.74 -5.77 4.75
C TYR A 201 -7.29 -7.08 4.21
N SER A 202 -8.28 -7.63 4.92
CA SER A 202 -8.80 -9.00 4.71
C SER A 202 -9.41 -9.26 3.33
N GLU A 203 -9.77 -8.21 2.60
CA GLU A 203 -10.29 -8.30 1.23
C GLU A 203 -9.20 -8.66 0.20
N TYR A 204 -7.92 -8.44 0.51
CA TYR A 204 -6.86 -8.84 -0.42
C TYR A 204 -6.64 -10.34 -0.44
N THR A 205 -6.45 -10.83 -1.65
CA THR A 205 -6.08 -12.22 -1.93
C THR A 205 -4.57 -12.44 -1.95
N GLN A 206 -3.77 -11.36 -1.84
CA GLN A 206 -2.30 -11.38 -1.78
C GLN A 206 -1.75 -10.45 -0.71
N GLY A 207 -0.43 -10.49 -0.52
CA GLY A 207 0.30 -9.48 0.24
C GLY A 207 0.88 -8.42 -0.67
N TYR A 208 0.93 -7.17 -0.18
CA TYR A 208 1.48 -6.05 -0.93
C TYR A 208 2.47 -5.28 -0.08
N ASP A 209 3.63 -5.01 -0.66
CA ASP A 209 4.63 -4.12 -0.11
C ASP A 209 4.77 -2.89 -1.02
N PHE A 210 4.23 -1.76 -0.60
CA PHE A 210 4.20 -0.53 -1.38
C PHE A 210 5.45 0.33 -1.14
N LYS A 211 5.87 1.07 -2.16
CA LYS A 211 6.86 2.14 -1.98
C LYS A 211 6.22 3.33 -1.25
N PRO A 212 6.96 4.00 -0.35
CA PRO A 212 6.42 5.08 0.48
C PRO A 212 5.97 6.31 -0.33
N GLU A 213 6.50 6.51 -1.54
CA GLU A 213 6.12 7.62 -2.43
C GLU A 213 4.67 7.54 -2.96
N TYR A 214 4.05 6.35 -2.93
CA TYR A 214 2.71 6.12 -3.47
C TYR A 214 1.61 5.99 -2.42
N ILE A 215 1.96 5.96 -1.14
CA ILE A 215 1.00 5.70 -0.07
C ILE A 215 1.27 6.60 1.12
N LYS A 216 0.24 7.36 1.54
CA LYS A 216 0.38 8.26 2.69
C LYS A 216 0.03 7.50 3.97
N ILE A 217 1.04 7.29 4.80
CA ILE A 217 0.86 6.78 6.16
C ILE A 217 0.85 7.95 7.16
N ASP A 218 -0.03 7.88 8.16
CA ASP A 218 0.03 8.80 9.29
C ASP A 218 1.20 8.41 10.24
N ARG A 219 1.43 9.23 11.29
CA ARG A 219 2.51 8.98 12.26
C ARG A 219 2.37 7.61 12.93
N ASP A 220 1.14 7.20 13.22
CA ASP A 220 0.86 5.92 13.88
C ASP A 220 0.71 4.78 12.85
N ARG A 221 1.08 5.07 11.59
CA ARG A 221 1.13 4.17 10.45
C ARG A 221 -0.19 3.43 10.24
N LYS A 222 -1.31 4.11 10.47
CA LYS A 222 -2.64 3.57 10.16
C LYS A 222 -3.03 4.01 8.76
N LEU A 223 -3.41 3.03 7.94
CA LEU A 223 -4.03 3.28 6.65
C LEU A 223 -5.52 3.50 6.85
N ALA A 224 -6.01 4.65 6.40
CA ALA A 224 -7.40 5.04 6.58
C ALA A 224 -8.29 4.72 5.37
N ASP A 225 -7.72 4.50 4.18
CA ASP A 225 -8.51 4.47 2.94
C ASP A 225 -8.47 3.12 2.20
N SER A 226 -9.58 2.39 2.32
CA SER A 226 -9.85 1.17 1.54
C SER A 226 -9.81 1.41 0.03
N PHE A 227 -10.16 2.61 -0.44
CA PHE A 227 -10.10 2.96 -1.85
C PHE A 227 -8.65 3.07 -2.32
N GLU A 228 -7.80 3.79 -1.59
CA GLU A 228 -6.37 3.94 -1.92
C GLU A 228 -5.68 2.58 -2.06
N LEU A 229 -5.97 1.65 -1.14
CA LEU A 229 -5.47 0.28 -1.20
C LEU A 229 -5.90 -0.42 -2.49
N LYS A 230 -7.20 -0.55 -2.73
CA LYS A 230 -7.73 -1.20 -3.94
C LYS A 230 -7.22 -0.54 -5.23
N TRP A 231 -7.06 0.77 -5.22
CA TRP A 231 -6.51 1.54 -6.34
C TRP A 231 -5.04 1.19 -6.59
N LEU A 232 -4.20 1.16 -5.55
CA LEU A 232 -2.78 0.85 -5.66
C LEU A 232 -2.53 -0.59 -6.09
N SER A 233 -3.23 -1.57 -5.50
CA SER A 233 -3.14 -2.98 -5.90
C SER A 233 -3.56 -3.18 -7.36
N SER A 234 -4.65 -2.53 -7.78
CA SER A 234 -5.11 -2.56 -9.18
C SER A 234 -4.07 -2.00 -10.15
N ARG A 235 -3.41 -0.90 -9.79
CA ARG A 235 -2.32 -0.31 -10.59
C ARG A 235 -1.05 -1.16 -10.58
N MET A 236 -0.75 -1.86 -9.49
CA MET A 236 0.37 -2.79 -9.43
C MET A 236 0.16 -3.96 -10.37
N LEU A 237 -1.02 -4.59 -10.30
CA LEU A 237 -1.37 -5.77 -11.08
C LEU A 237 -1.54 -5.45 -12.57
N SER A 238 -1.95 -4.23 -12.94
CA SER A 238 -1.99 -3.82 -14.34
C SER A 238 -0.60 -3.73 -15.01
N GLY A 239 0.46 -3.60 -14.22
CA GLY A 239 1.85 -3.60 -14.68
C GLY A 239 2.52 -4.98 -14.72
N VAL A 240 1.79 -6.03 -14.35
CA VAL A 240 2.33 -7.37 -14.12
C VAL A 240 1.54 -8.41 -14.91
N ASN A 241 2.19 -9.03 -15.90
CA ASN A 241 1.59 -10.17 -16.61
C ASN A 241 1.73 -11.42 -15.73
N SER A 242 0.62 -11.89 -15.15
CA SER A 242 0.55 -13.08 -14.32
C SER A 242 -0.81 -13.76 -14.53
N ASN A 243 -0.83 -15.09 -14.70
CA ASN A 243 -2.06 -15.88 -14.80
C ASN A 243 -2.96 -15.67 -13.57
N LYS A 244 -2.35 -15.46 -12.40
CA LYS A 244 -3.08 -15.17 -11.16
C LYS A 244 -3.87 -13.86 -11.24
N THR A 245 -3.36 -12.86 -11.98
CA THR A 245 -4.10 -11.61 -12.23
C THR A 245 -5.34 -11.86 -13.08
N VAL A 246 -5.24 -12.74 -14.10
CA VAL A 246 -6.38 -13.14 -14.94
C VAL A 246 -7.46 -13.83 -14.09
N ASP A 247 -7.05 -14.78 -13.24
CA ASP A 247 -7.95 -15.45 -12.29
C ASP A 247 -8.62 -14.47 -11.33
N MET A 248 -7.89 -13.47 -10.82
CA MET A 248 -8.44 -12.42 -9.97
C MET A 248 -9.48 -11.56 -10.68
N ILE A 249 -9.25 -11.21 -11.95
CA ILE A 249 -10.20 -10.44 -12.75
C ILE A 249 -11.49 -11.25 -12.95
N LYS A 250 -11.35 -12.52 -13.35
CA LYS A 250 -12.47 -13.44 -13.54
C LYS A 250 -13.31 -13.60 -12.27
N ASN A 251 -12.66 -13.74 -11.13
CA ASN A 251 -13.31 -13.91 -9.82
C ASN A 251 -13.77 -12.58 -9.19
N GLY A 252 -13.50 -11.43 -9.81
CA GLY A 252 -13.89 -10.12 -9.28
C GLY A 252 -13.18 -9.75 -7.97
N SER A 253 -11.91 -10.12 -7.81
CA SER A 253 -11.15 -9.89 -6.58
C SER A 253 -11.04 -8.39 -6.25
N PRO A 254 -11.13 -8.00 -4.95
CA PRO A 254 -10.90 -6.61 -4.53
C PRO A 254 -9.55 -6.04 -4.97
N ASP A 255 -8.52 -6.89 -5.07
CA ASP A 255 -7.16 -6.54 -5.56
C ASP A 255 -7.16 -5.90 -6.96
N VAL A 256 -8.11 -6.27 -7.81
CA VAL A 256 -8.21 -5.81 -9.21
C VAL A 256 -9.46 -4.98 -9.46
N GLN A 257 -10.15 -4.53 -8.42
CA GLN A 257 -11.43 -3.83 -8.53
C GLN A 257 -11.38 -2.63 -9.48
N PHE A 258 -10.25 -1.93 -9.55
CA PHE A 258 -10.05 -0.74 -10.37
C PHE A 258 -9.03 -0.96 -11.50
N ILE A 259 -8.69 -2.21 -11.85
CA ILE A 259 -7.66 -2.50 -12.85
C ILE A 259 -8.02 -1.93 -14.23
N THR A 260 -9.30 -1.93 -14.58
CA THR A 260 -9.84 -1.36 -15.81
C THR A 260 -10.05 0.15 -15.73
N SER A 261 -10.19 0.74 -14.55
CA SER A 261 -10.16 2.21 -14.41
C SER A 261 -8.73 2.74 -14.49
N ALA A 262 -7.76 1.98 -14.01
CA ALA A 262 -6.34 2.26 -14.18
C ALA A 262 -5.93 2.27 -15.67
N PHE A 263 -6.66 1.54 -16.54
CA PHE A 263 -6.49 1.48 -18.00
C PHE A 263 -6.55 2.86 -18.68
N SER A 264 -7.49 3.73 -18.29
CA SER A 264 -7.72 5.01 -18.97
C SER A 264 -6.60 6.03 -18.74
N THR A 265 -5.78 5.80 -17.70
CA THR A 265 -4.74 6.75 -17.27
C THR A 265 -3.35 6.44 -17.85
N ASN A 266 -3.07 5.20 -18.28
CA ASN A 266 -1.81 4.81 -18.91
C ASN A 266 -1.95 3.45 -19.62
N VAL A 267 -2.03 3.45 -20.97
CA VAL A 267 -2.02 2.21 -21.74
C VAL A 267 -0.58 1.70 -21.85
N ASN A 268 -0.19 0.72 -21.01
CA ASN A 268 1.06 0.00 -21.17
C ASN A 268 0.84 -1.33 -21.95
N ASN A 269 1.89 -1.87 -22.57
CA ASN A 269 1.80 -3.10 -23.37
C ASN A 269 1.41 -4.34 -22.54
N LYS A 270 1.83 -4.42 -21.26
CA LYS A 270 1.55 -5.58 -20.40
C LYS A 270 0.07 -5.71 -20.06
N LEU A 271 -0.62 -4.60 -19.83
CA LEU A 271 -2.04 -4.60 -19.57
C LEU A 271 -2.86 -5.06 -20.77
N ARG A 272 -2.40 -4.74 -22.00
CA ARG A 272 -3.00 -5.27 -23.24
C ARG A 272 -2.95 -6.80 -23.24
N GLU A 273 -1.77 -7.37 -22.99
CA GLU A 273 -1.60 -8.82 -22.88
C GLU A 273 -2.54 -9.45 -21.84
N ILE A 274 -2.71 -8.81 -20.67
CA ILE A 274 -3.62 -9.30 -19.62
C ILE A 274 -5.07 -9.33 -20.10
N VAL A 275 -5.58 -8.23 -20.69
CA VAL A 275 -6.98 -8.19 -21.14
C VAL A 275 -7.23 -9.13 -22.33
N ASP A 276 -6.22 -9.36 -23.15
CA ASP A 276 -6.30 -10.31 -24.26
C ASP A 276 -6.30 -11.75 -23.79
N ASN A 277 -5.51 -12.09 -22.76
CA ASN A 277 -5.56 -13.40 -22.11
C ASN A 277 -6.92 -13.61 -21.42
N VAL A 278 -7.44 -12.58 -20.74
CA VAL A 278 -8.81 -12.57 -20.18
C VAL A 278 -9.86 -12.86 -21.25
N TYR A 279 -9.74 -12.25 -22.43
CA TYR A 279 -10.64 -12.50 -23.56
C TYR A 279 -10.51 -13.94 -24.09
N ASP A 280 -9.28 -14.41 -24.31
CA ASP A 280 -9.02 -15.76 -24.82
C ASP A 280 -9.60 -16.83 -23.86
N ASP A 281 -9.40 -16.67 -22.55
CA ASP A 281 -9.95 -17.56 -21.53
C ASP A 281 -11.48 -17.58 -21.55
N PHE A 282 -12.12 -16.41 -21.67
CA PHE A 282 -13.58 -16.29 -21.77
C PHE A 282 -14.12 -17.01 -23.01
N ILE A 283 -13.51 -16.82 -24.18
CA ILE A 283 -13.94 -17.46 -25.43
C ILE A 283 -13.68 -18.96 -25.42
N SER A 284 -12.55 -19.40 -24.86
CA SER A 284 -12.23 -20.82 -24.68
C SER A 284 -13.29 -21.54 -23.83
N GLU A 285 -13.77 -20.88 -22.77
CA GLU A 285 -14.76 -21.46 -21.86
C GLU A 285 -16.20 -21.37 -22.36
N HIS A 286 -16.59 -20.26 -23.00
CA HIS A 286 -17.99 -19.98 -23.33
C HIS A 286 -18.32 -20.02 -24.83
N GLY A 287 -17.31 -20.09 -25.69
CA GLY A 287 -17.41 -20.14 -27.15
C GLY A 287 -17.40 -18.76 -27.84
N GLU A 288 -17.11 -18.75 -29.15
CA GLU A 288 -16.91 -17.52 -29.95
C GLU A 288 -18.13 -16.58 -30.02
N ASN A 289 -19.34 -17.10 -29.80
CA ASN A 289 -20.58 -16.32 -29.83
C ASN A 289 -21.03 -15.83 -28.45
N ALA A 290 -20.25 -16.08 -27.39
CA ALA A 290 -20.55 -15.60 -26.06
C ALA A 290 -20.27 -14.10 -25.94
N ILE A 291 -21.18 -13.36 -25.30
CA ILE A 291 -21.02 -11.93 -25.01
C ILE A 291 -21.10 -11.72 -23.50
N PRO A 292 -20.08 -11.12 -22.87
CA PRO A 292 -20.09 -10.86 -21.44
C PRO A 292 -21.10 -9.75 -21.11
N VAL A 293 -22.01 -10.03 -20.19
CA VAL A 293 -23.00 -9.08 -19.70
C VAL A 293 -22.92 -8.97 -18.18
N SER A 294 -23.11 -7.75 -17.67
CA SER A 294 -22.98 -7.43 -16.24
C SER A 294 -24.28 -6.96 -15.60
N ASN A 295 -25.33 -6.73 -16.40
CA ASN A 295 -26.62 -6.28 -15.93
C ASN A 295 -27.76 -6.84 -16.80
N GLN A 296 -28.99 -6.70 -16.31
CA GLN A 296 -30.19 -7.25 -16.94
C GLN A 296 -30.54 -6.61 -18.28
N GLU A 297 -30.19 -5.33 -18.47
CA GLU A 297 -30.43 -4.62 -19.72
C GLU A 297 -29.56 -5.19 -20.84
N GLU A 298 -28.24 -5.30 -20.62
CA GLU A 298 -27.30 -5.93 -21.54
C GLU A 298 -27.72 -7.37 -21.88
N TYR A 299 -28.10 -8.16 -20.86
CA TYR A 299 -28.57 -9.53 -21.06
C TYR A 299 -29.78 -9.58 -22.01
N THR A 300 -30.76 -8.70 -21.78
CA THR A 300 -31.99 -8.65 -22.56
C THR A 300 -31.71 -8.24 -24.00
N GLU A 301 -30.83 -7.26 -24.23
CA GLU A 301 -30.46 -6.84 -25.58
C GLU A 301 -29.73 -7.94 -26.35
N VAL A 302 -28.72 -8.58 -25.74
CA VAL A 302 -27.97 -9.66 -26.40
C VAL A 302 -28.87 -10.87 -26.66
N SER A 303 -29.81 -11.18 -25.77
CA SER A 303 -30.76 -12.30 -25.94
C SER A 303 -31.67 -12.17 -27.16
N LYS A 304 -31.84 -10.96 -27.72
CA LYS A 304 -32.61 -10.75 -28.97
C LYS A 304 -31.84 -11.22 -30.21
N SER A 305 -30.52 -11.43 -30.10
CA SER A 305 -29.71 -11.92 -31.21
C SER A 305 -29.93 -13.41 -31.42
N VAL A 306 -30.06 -13.82 -32.69
CA VAL A 306 -30.05 -15.23 -33.08
C VAL A 306 -28.62 -15.80 -33.07
N LYS A 307 -27.61 -14.93 -33.15
CA LYS A 307 -26.20 -15.31 -33.29
C LYS A 307 -25.47 -15.34 -31.94
N TYR A 308 -25.71 -14.35 -31.08
CA TYR A 308 -24.95 -14.15 -29.85
C TYR A 308 -25.69 -14.66 -28.61
N ARG A 309 -24.93 -15.17 -27.64
CA ARG A 309 -25.46 -15.68 -26.36
C ARG A 309 -24.92 -14.83 -25.20
N PRO A 310 -25.76 -14.26 -24.33
CA PRO A 310 -25.28 -13.54 -23.16
C PRO A 310 -24.71 -14.50 -22.11
N VAL A 311 -23.62 -14.10 -21.47
CA VAL A 311 -23.02 -14.78 -20.31
C VAL A 311 -22.88 -13.78 -19.17
N TYR A 312 -23.55 -14.04 -18.06
CA TYR A 312 -23.46 -13.20 -16.87
C TYR A 312 -22.08 -13.31 -16.22
N VAL A 313 -21.44 -12.16 -16.02
CA VAL A 313 -20.12 -12.02 -15.38
C VAL A 313 -20.10 -10.81 -14.45
N SER A 314 -19.07 -10.69 -13.61
CA SER A 314 -18.86 -9.49 -12.79
C SER A 314 -18.59 -8.26 -13.68
N GLY A 315 -18.93 -7.06 -13.17
CA GLY A 315 -18.73 -5.82 -13.92
C GLY A 315 -17.27 -5.57 -14.33
N SER A 316 -16.31 -5.84 -13.42
CA SER A 316 -14.88 -5.72 -13.72
C SER A 316 -14.42 -6.71 -14.79
N TYR A 317 -14.91 -7.95 -14.75
CA TYR A 317 -14.60 -8.97 -15.76
C TYR A 317 -15.19 -8.62 -17.13
N ALA A 318 -16.46 -8.19 -17.18
CA ALA A 318 -17.09 -7.71 -18.41
C ALA A 318 -16.29 -6.56 -19.04
N ILE A 319 -15.90 -5.56 -18.24
CA ILE A 319 -15.13 -4.41 -18.74
C ILE A 319 -13.77 -4.90 -19.27
N ALA A 320 -13.07 -5.77 -18.56
CA ALA A 320 -11.78 -6.30 -18.99
C ALA A 320 -11.87 -7.02 -20.35
N ILE A 321 -12.87 -7.91 -20.52
CA ILE A 321 -13.10 -8.62 -21.79
C ILE A 321 -13.39 -7.62 -22.92
N LYS A 322 -14.32 -6.67 -22.71
CA LYS A 322 -14.72 -5.66 -23.70
C LYS A 322 -13.57 -4.69 -24.07
N THR A 323 -12.57 -4.58 -23.21
CA THR A 323 -11.39 -3.73 -23.41
C THR A 323 -10.30 -4.40 -24.25
N SER A 324 -10.33 -5.73 -24.40
CA SER A 324 -9.38 -6.45 -25.25
C SER A 324 -9.44 -5.97 -26.69
N HIS A 325 -8.28 -5.91 -27.36
CA HIS A 325 -8.22 -5.57 -28.78
C HIS A 325 -8.84 -6.66 -29.68
N LYS A 326 -8.97 -7.87 -29.15
CA LYS A 326 -9.58 -9.01 -29.83
C LYS A 326 -11.10 -8.95 -29.77
N TYR A 327 -11.66 -8.25 -28.79
CA TYR A 327 -13.10 -8.06 -28.67
C TYR A 327 -13.63 -7.18 -29.80
N LYS A 328 -14.71 -7.64 -30.42
CA LYS A 328 -15.45 -6.90 -31.45
C LYS A 328 -16.88 -6.73 -30.97
N GLU A 329 -17.34 -5.48 -30.90
CA GLU A 329 -18.70 -5.19 -30.48
C GLU A 329 -19.71 -5.97 -31.34
N PRO A 330 -20.61 -6.75 -30.74
CA PRO A 330 -21.59 -7.53 -31.49
C PRO A 330 -22.57 -6.59 -32.20
N ILE A 331 -22.72 -6.79 -33.51
CA ILE A 331 -23.81 -6.17 -34.26
C ILE A 331 -25.09 -6.95 -33.93
N LEU A 332 -25.89 -6.40 -33.01
CA LEU A 332 -27.20 -6.95 -32.66
C LEU A 332 -28.18 -6.59 -33.79
N GLU A 333 -28.85 -7.57 -34.39
CA GLU A 333 -29.82 -7.34 -35.48
C GLU A 333 -31.13 -6.66 -35.02
N SER A 334 -31.13 -5.92 -33.90
CA SER A 334 -32.26 -5.09 -33.47
C SER A 334 -32.42 -3.80 -34.28
N GLU A 335 -31.55 -3.55 -35.27
CA GLU A 335 -31.74 -2.50 -36.27
C GLU A 335 -32.54 -2.94 -37.52
N LYS A 336 -33.24 -4.08 -37.50
CA LYS A 336 -34.27 -4.34 -38.52
C LYS A 336 -35.52 -3.51 -38.22
N LYS A 337 -35.47 -2.29 -38.77
CA LYS A 337 -36.52 -1.27 -38.94
C LYS A 337 -37.10 -0.69 -37.63
N LYS A 338 -36.50 0.39 -37.11
CA LYS A 338 -37.34 1.43 -36.48
C LYS A 338 -38.43 1.77 -37.49
N SER A 339 -39.71 1.64 -37.11
CA SER A 339 -40.82 1.99 -37.99
C SER A 339 -40.62 3.40 -38.53
N ILE A 340 -41.09 3.64 -39.76
CA ILE A 340 -40.93 4.93 -40.43
C ILE A 340 -41.37 6.07 -39.51
N ASN A 341 -42.43 5.86 -38.73
CA ASN A 341 -42.92 6.78 -37.71
C ASN A 341 -41.88 7.11 -36.65
N LYS A 342 -41.25 6.10 -36.03
CA LYS A 342 -40.27 6.36 -34.97
C LYS A 342 -39.02 7.11 -35.48
N ARG A 343 -38.65 6.91 -36.76
CA ARG A 343 -37.58 7.66 -37.42
C ARG A 343 -37.98 9.11 -37.69
N LEU A 344 -39.20 9.34 -38.16
CA LEU A 344 -39.73 10.68 -38.43
C LEU A 344 -39.90 11.50 -37.14
N ILE A 345 -40.40 10.89 -36.07
CA ILE A 345 -40.52 11.53 -34.73
C ILE A 345 -39.15 11.96 -34.22
N THR A 346 -38.16 11.06 -34.27
CA THR A 346 -36.79 11.35 -33.80
C THR A 346 -36.15 12.49 -34.62
N TRP A 347 -36.38 12.51 -35.93
CA TRP A 347 -35.89 13.59 -36.79
C TRP A 347 -36.56 14.92 -36.47
N LEU A 348 -37.89 14.93 -36.31
CA LEU A 348 -38.64 16.13 -35.98
C LEU A 348 -38.18 16.72 -34.64
N ASP A 349 -38.05 15.90 -33.59
CA ASP A 349 -37.59 16.37 -32.28
C ASP A 349 -36.22 17.02 -32.32
N SER A 350 -35.31 16.48 -33.15
CA SER A 350 -33.95 17.02 -33.31
C SER A 350 -33.91 18.36 -34.06
N HIS A 351 -34.94 18.68 -34.85
CA HIS A 351 -34.99 19.87 -35.70
C HIS A 351 -36.12 20.85 -35.33
N LYS A 352 -36.90 20.56 -34.27
CA LYS A 352 -38.04 21.38 -33.81
C LYS A 352 -37.68 22.86 -33.65
N GLN A 353 -36.48 23.17 -33.15
CA GLN A 353 -36.05 24.56 -32.94
C GLN A 353 -35.76 25.32 -34.24
N SER A 354 -35.46 24.61 -35.32
CA SER A 354 -35.17 25.17 -36.64
C SER A 354 -36.41 25.27 -37.56
N LEU A 355 -37.55 24.73 -37.13
CA LEU A 355 -38.78 24.68 -37.91
C LEU A 355 -39.82 25.66 -37.37
N SER A 356 -40.65 26.21 -38.26
CA SER A 356 -41.78 27.05 -37.84
C SER A 356 -42.85 26.19 -37.16
N LYS A 357 -43.61 26.78 -36.21
CA LYS A 357 -44.72 26.08 -35.53
C LYS A 357 -45.75 25.48 -36.50
N LYS A 358 -45.97 26.13 -37.65
CA LYS A 358 -46.88 25.63 -38.69
C LYS A 358 -46.31 24.38 -39.39
N ALA A 359 -45.02 24.37 -39.70
CA ALA A 359 -44.35 23.24 -40.33
C ALA A 359 -44.25 22.02 -39.40
N ILE A 360 -44.01 22.25 -38.10
CA ILE A 360 -44.01 21.18 -37.08
C ILE A 360 -45.38 20.50 -37.05
N LYS A 361 -46.45 21.29 -36.92
CA LYS A 361 -47.81 20.75 -36.83
C LYS A 361 -48.23 19.96 -38.08
N GLN A 362 -47.86 20.44 -39.27
CA GLN A 362 -48.12 19.71 -40.53
C GLN A 362 -47.34 18.40 -40.60
N LEU A 363 -46.10 18.36 -40.10
CA LEU A 363 -45.31 17.12 -40.10
C LEU A 363 -45.82 16.13 -39.04
N GLU A 364 -46.31 16.62 -37.90
CA GLU A 364 -46.99 15.79 -36.89
C GLU A 364 -48.25 15.14 -37.46
N GLU A 365 -49.08 15.90 -38.19
CA GLU A 365 -50.26 15.36 -38.89
C GLU A 365 -49.88 14.30 -39.95
N ILE A 366 -48.79 14.52 -40.71
CA ILE A 366 -48.28 13.52 -41.67
C ILE A 366 -47.74 12.27 -40.96
N ILE A 367 -47.08 12.41 -39.82
CA ILE A 367 -46.58 11.28 -39.02
C ILE A 367 -47.75 10.45 -38.48
N ASP A 368 -48.84 11.11 -38.05
CA ASP A 368 -50.04 10.44 -37.54
C ASP A 368 -50.81 9.71 -38.65
N ASP A 369 -50.77 10.21 -39.89
CA ASP A 369 -51.41 9.60 -41.06
C ASP A 369 -50.62 8.41 -41.66
N VAL A 370 -49.33 8.28 -41.35
CA VAL A 370 -48.51 7.14 -41.78
C VAL A 370 -48.81 5.95 -40.85
N VAL A 371 -49.75 5.10 -41.24
CA VAL A 371 -49.98 3.81 -40.57
C VAL A 371 -48.89 2.83 -40.98
N GLU A 372 -48.40 2.02 -40.02
CA GLU A 372 -47.35 0.99 -40.22
C GLU A 372 -47.59 0.05 -41.40
#